data_AF-A0A453FY06-F1
#
_entry.id   AF-A0A453FY06-F1
#
_cell.length_a   1.000
_cell.length_b   1.000
_cell.length_c   1.000
_cell.angle_alpha   90.00
_cell.angle_beta   90.00
_cell.angle_gamma   90.00
#
_symmetry.space_group_name_H-M   'P 1'
#
loop_
_entity.id
_entity.type
_entity.pdbx_description
1 polymer ?
#
loop_
_entity_poly.entity_id
_entity_poly.type
_entity_poly.pdbx_seq_one_letter_code
_entity_poly.pdbx_strand_id
1 'polypeptide(L)'
;MVKGTVGYVDPEYLNTNHLTERSDVYSFGVLLVELITGRRPVERNRGRQQRLSTEWALRKCREGDVVVAMDPRMRRTSAAVAAVERMMALAAECAAPERAARP
;
A
#
# COMPACT_ATOMS: atom_id res chain seq x y z
N MET A 1 -2.90 21.06 -12.75
CA MET A 1 -2.86 20.94 -11.27
C MET A 1 -3.34 19.56 -10.91
N VAL A 2 -2.50 18.78 -10.22
CA VAL A 2 -2.87 17.46 -9.69
C VAL A 2 -3.83 17.64 -8.51
N LYS A 3 -4.91 16.86 -8.48
CA LYS A 3 -5.88 16.81 -7.37
C LYS A 3 -5.88 15.41 -6.78
N GLY A 4 -5.81 15.29 -5.46
CA GLY A 4 -5.86 13.99 -4.79
C GLY A 4 -5.57 14.07 -3.30
N THR A 5 -5.75 12.96 -2.61
CA THR A 5 -5.48 12.83 -1.18
C THR A 5 -4.06 12.36 -0.94
N VAL A 6 -3.29 13.11 -0.14
CA VAL A 6 -1.90 12.78 0.19
C VAL A 6 -1.79 11.35 0.74
N GLY A 7 -0.91 10.55 0.14
CA GLY A 7 -0.71 9.14 0.49
C GLY A 7 -1.36 8.14 -0.46
N TYR A 8 -2.40 8.56 -1.20
CA TYR A 8 -3.07 7.72 -2.21
C TYR A 8 -2.72 8.12 -3.64
N VAL A 9 -2.13 9.30 -3.84
CA VAL A 9 -1.88 9.82 -5.19
C VAL A 9 -0.81 8.99 -5.92
N ASP A 10 -1.17 8.52 -7.11
CA ASP A 10 -0.25 7.85 -8.05
C ASP A 10 0.98 8.72 -8.35
N PRO A 11 2.22 8.23 -8.12
CA PRO A 11 3.44 8.97 -8.39
C PRO A 11 3.59 9.37 -9.87
N GLU A 12 3.13 8.54 -10.80
CA GLU A 12 3.15 8.92 -12.22
C GLU A 12 2.15 10.02 -12.52
N TYR A 13 1.01 10.07 -11.82
CA TYR A 13 0.05 11.16 -11.99
C TYR A 13 0.63 12.48 -11.46
N LEU A 14 1.33 12.43 -10.32
CA LEU A 14 2.06 13.58 -9.78
C LEU A 14 3.08 14.14 -10.77
N ASN A 15 3.81 13.28 -11.45
CA ASN A 15 4.88 13.68 -12.37
C ASN A 15 4.36 14.11 -13.75
N THR A 16 3.37 13.41 -14.29
CA THR A 16 2.91 13.61 -15.68
C THR A 16 1.69 14.51 -15.79
N ASN A 17 0.98 14.78 -14.70
CA ASN A 17 -0.37 15.38 -14.69
C ASN A 17 -1.43 14.58 -15.48
N HIS A 18 -1.14 13.37 -15.96
CA HIS A 18 -2.10 12.53 -16.67
C HIS A 18 -2.81 11.59 -15.70
N LEU A 19 -4.08 11.84 -15.42
CA LEU A 19 -4.92 10.93 -14.62
C LEU A 19 -5.46 9.82 -15.51
N THR A 20 -5.37 8.56 -15.05
CA THR A 20 -5.91 7.40 -15.77
C THR A 20 -6.56 6.43 -14.80
N GLU A 21 -7.29 5.43 -15.30
CA GLU A 21 -7.84 4.33 -14.48
C GLU A 21 -6.74 3.61 -13.67
N ARG A 22 -5.51 3.55 -14.20
CA ARG A 22 -4.36 2.98 -13.49
C ARG A 22 -3.94 3.78 -12.25
N SER A 23 -4.32 5.06 -12.17
CA SER A 23 -4.14 5.87 -10.96
C SER A 23 -5.12 5.47 -9.84
N ASP A 24 -6.33 5.03 -10.20
CA ASP A 24 -7.30 4.48 -9.24
C ASP A 24 -6.85 3.09 -8.75
N VAL A 25 -6.29 2.26 -9.64
CA VAL A 25 -5.67 0.98 -9.24
C VAL A 25 -4.55 1.18 -8.22
N TYR A 26 -3.70 2.19 -8.41
CA TYR A 26 -2.67 2.54 -7.42
C TYR A 26 -3.28 2.91 -6.08
N SER A 27 -4.30 3.78 -6.08
CA SER A 27 -5.00 4.22 -4.88
C SER A 27 -5.65 3.04 -4.14
N PHE A 28 -6.18 2.06 -4.89
CA PHE A 28 -6.72 0.81 -4.34
C PHE A 28 -5.63 -0.05 -3.67
N GLY A 29 -4.44 -0.16 -4.27
CA GLY A 29 -3.30 -0.83 -3.63
C GLY A 29 -2.92 -0.21 -2.27
N VAL A 30 -2.91 1.13 -2.20
CA VAL A 30 -2.72 1.85 -0.93
C VAL A 30 -3.83 1.54 0.08
N LEU A 31 -5.09 1.51 -0.36
CA LEU A 31 -6.24 1.20 0.49
C LEU A 31 -6.17 -0.23 1.06
N LEU A 32 -5.74 -1.20 0.26
CA LEU A 32 -5.53 -2.57 0.74
C LEU A 32 -4.50 -2.62 1.87
N VAL A 33 -3.39 -1.89 1.72
CA VAL A 33 -2.39 -1.79 2.79
C VAL A 33 -2.95 -1.11 4.03
N GLU A 34 -3.69 -0.01 3.88
CA GLU A 34 -4.34 0.66 5.02
C GLU A 34 -5.29 -0.30 5.77
N LEU A 35 -6.10 -1.07 5.03
CA LEU A 35 -7.03 -2.04 5.61
C LEU A 35 -6.30 -3.14 6.40
N ILE A 36 -5.22 -3.69 5.83
CA ILE A 36 -4.44 -4.77 6.45
C ILE A 36 -3.67 -4.26 7.66
N THR A 37 -3.10 -3.06 7.58
CA THR A 37 -2.23 -2.54 8.63
C THR A 37 -3.00 -1.82 9.74
N GLY A 38 -4.22 -1.36 9.45
CA GLY A 38 -4.99 -0.45 10.30
C GLY A 38 -4.32 0.93 10.46
N ARG A 39 -3.35 1.26 9.59
CA ARG A 39 -2.56 2.49 9.64
C ARG A 39 -2.94 3.39 8.49
N ARG A 40 -3.06 4.70 8.77
CA ARG A 40 -3.24 5.69 7.70
C ARG A 40 -2.04 5.64 6.74
N PRO A 41 -2.21 5.90 5.44
CA PRO A 41 -1.11 5.84 4.47
C PRO A 41 0.05 6.79 4.78
N VAL A 42 -0.25 7.90 5.44
CA VAL A 42 0.76 8.87 5.91
C VAL A 42 0.66 9.07 7.42
N GLU A 43 1.73 8.71 8.12
CA GLU A 43 1.85 8.91 9.58
C GLU A 43 2.97 9.90 9.89
N ARG A 44 2.57 11.14 10.20
CA ARG A 44 3.51 12.25 10.46
C ARG A 44 4.38 12.05 11.70
N ASN A 45 3.90 11.25 12.65
CA ASN A 45 4.53 11.03 13.96
C ASN A 45 5.57 9.89 13.95
N ARG A 46 5.80 9.22 12.81
CA ARG A 46 6.80 8.16 12.67
C ARG A 46 8.08 8.66 11.98
N GLY A 47 9.21 7.99 12.26
CA GLY A 47 10.50 8.29 11.63
C GLY A 47 10.43 8.24 10.09
N ARG A 48 11.34 8.94 9.40
CA ARG A 48 11.31 9.11 7.92
C ARG A 48 11.06 7.82 7.14
N GLN A 49 11.62 6.68 7.60
CA GLN A 49 11.49 5.38 6.94
C GLN A 49 10.11 4.69 7.08
N GLN A 50 9.22 5.21 7.93
CA GLN A 50 7.89 4.66 8.18
C GLN A 50 6.78 5.68 7.92
N ARG A 51 7.12 6.83 7.31
CA ARG A 51 6.13 7.89 7.03
C ARG A 51 5.09 7.47 6.00
N LEU A 52 5.46 6.59 5.06
CA LEU A 52 4.57 5.98 4.09
C LEU A 52 4.29 4.53 4.52
N SER A 53 3.09 4.31 5.05
CA SER A 53 2.66 2.99 5.55
C SER A 53 2.69 1.94 4.44
N THR A 54 2.36 2.35 3.21
CA THR A 54 2.41 1.52 1.99
C THR A 54 3.81 0.96 1.76
N GLU A 55 4.83 1.81 1.66
CA GLU A 55 6.21 1.39 1.41
C GLU A 55 6.73 0.48 2.54
N TRP A 56 6.45 0.85 3.79
CA TRP A 56 6.87 0.08 4.94
C TRP A 56 6.25 -1.32 4.97
N ALA A 57 4.94 -1.44 4.74
CA ALA A 57 4.24 -2.72 4.78
C ALA A 57 4.63 -3.61 3.60
N LEU A 58 4.76 -3.05 2.39
CA LEU A 58 5.21 -3.80 1.22
C LEU A 58 6.65 -4.29 1.36
N ARG A 59 7.53 -3.52 2.01
CA ARG A 59 8.87 -3.98 2.37
C ARG A 59 8.82 -5.14 3.36
N LYS A 60 7.99 -5.04 4.41
CA LYS A 60 7.83 -6.10 5.41
C LYS A 60 7.30 -7.40 4.80
N CYS A 61 6.38 -7.30 3.86
CA CYS A 61 5.90 -8.45 3.10
C CYS A 61 7.03 -9.11 2.28
N ARG A 62 7.86 -8.32 1.59
CA ARG A 62 9.03 -8.83 0.83
C ARG A 62 10.10 -9.49 1.72
N GLU A 63 10.22 -9.05 2.97
CA GLU A 63 11.11 -9.65 3.98
C GLU A 63 10.54 -10.95 4.60
N GLY A 64 9.34 -11.38 4.22
CA GLY A 64 8.67 -12.54 4.82
C GLY A 64 8.06 -12.27 6.20
N ASP A 65 7.93 -10.99 6.57
CA ASP A 65 7.52 -10.54 7.90
C ASP A 65 6.17 -9.81 7.87
N VAL A 66 5.21 -10.38 7.12
CA VAL A 66 3.88 -9.78 6.91
C VAL A 66 3.09 -9.63 8.21
N VAL A 67 3.34 -10.49 9.19
CA VAL A 67 2.66 -10.48 10.50
C VAL A 67 2.96 -9.20 11.27
N VAL A 68 4.14 -8.61 11.09
CA VAL A 68 4.50 -7.30 11.66
C VAL A 68 3.73 -6.16 11.01
N ALA A 69 3.34 -6.32 9.74
CA ALA A 69 2.51 -5.35 9.03
C ALA A 69 1.03 -5.42 9.44
N MET A 70 0.52 -6.59 9.83
CA MET A 70 -0.88 -6.79 10.21
C MET A 70 -1.31 -5.93 11.41
N ASP A 71 -2.53 -5.38 11.33
CA ASP A 71 -3.21 -4.72 12.45
C ASP A 71 -3.19 -5.62 13.70
N PRO A 72 -2.71 -5.14 14.85
CA PRO A 72 -2.68 -5.91 16.11
C PRO A 72 -4.05 -6.46 16.54
N ARG A 73 -5.15 -5.88 16.07
CA ARG A 73 -6.53 -6.32 16.36
C ARG A 73 -6.96 -7.52 15.52
N MET A 74 -6.24 -7.87 14.45
CA MET A 74 -6.56 -9.04 13.65
C MET A 74 -6.11 -10.34 14.32
N ARG A 75 -6.95 -11.38 14.21
CA ARG A 75 -6.59 -12.74 14.63
C ARG A 75 -5.52 -13.29 13.70
N ARG A 76 -4.39 -13.72 14.25
CA ARG A 76 -3.23 -14.25 13.52
C ARG A 76 -3.29 -15.77 13.39
N THR A 77 -4.37 -16.28 12.81
CA THR A 77 -4.45 -17.71 12.44
C THR A 77 -3.64 -17.94 11.16
N SER A 78 -3.19 -19.18 10.91
CA SER A 78 -2.47 -19.54 9.68
C SER A 78 -3.26 -19.18 8.42
N ALA A 79 -4.57 -19.42 8.42
CA ALA A 79 -5.45 -19.05 7.31
C ALA A 79 -5.53 -17.52 7.10
N ALA A 80 -5.60 -16.74 8.17
CA ALA A 80 -5.63 -15.28 8.08
C ALA A 80 -4.30 -14.72 7.56
N VAL A 81 -3.17 -15.25 8.05
CA VAL A 81 -1.83 -14.86 7.57
C VAL A 81 -1.71 -15.16 6.07
N ALA A 82 -2.07 -16.37 5.63
CA ALA A 82 -2.02 -16.74 4.22
C ALA A 82 -2.94 -15.87 3.33
N ALA A 83 -4.11 -15.46 3.84
CA ALA A 83 -4.99 -14.53 3.13
C ALA A 83 -4.35 -13.13 3.01
N VAL A 84 -3.77 -12.63 4.10
CA VAL A 84 -3.07 -11.34 4.10
C VAL A 84 -1.86 -11.35 3.17
N GLU A 85 -1.08 -12.43 3.11
CA GLU A 85 0.03 -12.56 2.17
C GLU A 85 -0.43 -12.38 0.72
N ARG A 86 -1.53 -13.05 0.32
CA ARG A 86 -2.11 -12.89 -1.02
C ARG A 86 -2.62 -11.48 -1.27
N MET A 87 -3.28 -10.88 -0.29
CA MET A 87 -3.75 -9.49 -0.41
C MET A 87 -2.60 -8.49 -0.50
N MET A 88 -1.51 -8.71 0.23
CA MET A 88 -0.30 -7.88 0.18
C MET A 88 0.44 -8.03 -1.15
N ALA A 89 0.45 -9.23 -1.74
CA ALA A 89 0.97 -9.45 -3.09
C ALA A 89 0.17 -8.64 -4.12
N LEU A 90 -1.17 -8.74 -4.08
CA LEU A 90 -2.04 -7.94 -4.94
C LEU A 90 -1.84 -6.43 -4.73
N ALA A 91 -1.73 -6.00 -3.47
CA ALA A 91 -1.47 -4.60 -3.16
C ALA A 91 -0.12 -4.12 -3.73
N ALA A 92 0.90 -4.98 -3.75
CA ALA A 92 2.20 -4.67 -4.35
C ALA A 92 2.10 -4.46 -5.87
N GLU A 93 1.33 -5.31 -6.56
CA GLU A 93 1.08 -5.18 -8.00
C GLU A 93 0.28 -3.92 -8.32
N CYS A 94 -0.81 -3.66 -7.58
CA CYS A 94 -1.60 -2.45 -7.74
C CYS A 94 -0.79 -1.17 -7.50
N ALA A 95 0.09 -1.17 -6.49
CA ALA A 95 0.91 -0.03 -6.10
C ALA A 95 2.27 0.02 -6.84
N ALA A 96 2.42 -0.70 -7.96
CA ALA A 96 3.64 -0.67 -8.76
C ALA A 96 3.96 0.78 -9.21
N PRO A 97 5.23 1.21 -9.16
CA PRO A 97 5.62 2.55 -9.59
C PRO A 97 5.22 2.81 -11.04
N GLU A 98 5.47 1.84 -11.91
CA GLU A 98 5.16 1.89 -13.34
C GLU A 98 3.69 1.52 -13.59
N ARG A 99 2.94 2.38 -14.30
CA ARG A 99 1.53 2.14 -14.63
C ARG A 99 1.30 0.86 -15.42
N ALA A 100 2.22 0.54 -16.33
CA ALA A 100 2.11 -0.64 -17.19
C ALA A 100 2.25 -1.96 -16.41
N ALA A 101 2.88 -1.92 -15.23
CA ALA A 101 3.07 -3.09 -14.37
C ALA A 101 1.89 -3.35 -13.40
N ARG A 102 0.93 -2.41 -13.33
CA ARG A 102 -0.29 -2.60 -12.55
C ARG A 102 -1.20 -3.60 -13.30
N PRO A 103 -2.16 -4.27 -12.64
CA PRO A 103 -3.22 -5.02 -13.31
C PRO A 103 -4.17 -4.09 -14.08
#